data_AF-A0A7Y8BPK0-F1
#
_entry.id   AF-A0A7Y8BPK0-F1
#
_cell.length_a   1.000
_cell.length_b   1.000
_cell.length_c   1.000
_cell.angle_alpha   90.00
_cell.angle_beta   90.00
_cell.angle_gamma   90.00
#
_symmetry.space_group_name_H-M   'P 1'
#
loop_
_entity.id
_entity.type
_entity.pdbx_description
1 polymer ?
#
loop_
_entity_poly.entity_id
_entity_poly.type
_entity_poly.pdbx_seq_one_letter_code
_entity_poly.pdbx_strand_id
1 'polypeptide(L)'
;MTPKDGTQWHNRVAARSLLSFSWHRPVRRAAFVRVPLLLVVPEADSIAPVPAALKVARRAPRAELFRSSGGHYDVYEGGAAFDDVLRTEVEFLHRHTKSVLKPVQG
;
A
#
# COMPACT_ATOMS: atom_id res chain seq x y z
N MET A 1 16.18 -1.70 -4.77
CA MET A 1 15.66 -0.40 -5.24
C MET A 1 16.74 0.63 -4.96
N THR A 2 17.31 1.23 -6.01
CA THR A 2 18.37 2.23 -5.90
C THR A 2 17.74 3.59 -6.21
N PRO A 3 18.03 4.65 -5.43
CA PRO A 3 17.54 6.00 -5.74
C PRO A 3 17.95 6.41 -7.16
N LYS A 4 17.01 6.99 -7.93
CA LYS A 4 17.24 7.43 -9.32
C LYS A 4 18.18 8.64 -9.41
N ASP A 5 18.40 9.36 -8.31
CA ASP A 5 19.15 10.62 -8.22
C ASP A 5 20.65 10.44 -7.92
N GLY A 6 21.15 9.20 -7.89
CA GLY A 6 22.55 8.91 -7.60
C GLY A 6 22.93 9.01 -6.12
N THR A 7 21.96 9.21 -5.22
CA THR A 7 22.20 9.20 -3.77
C THR A 7 22.75 7.84 -3.35
N GLN A 8 23.86 7.86 -2.59
CA GLN A 8 24.46 6.64 -2.04
C GLN A 8 23.49 6.00 -1.04
N TRP A 9 22.89 4.88 -1.43
CA TRP A 9 21.96 4.12 -0.59
C TRP A 9 22.65 2.96 0.12
N HIS A 10 22.44 2.85 1.43
CA HIS A 10 22.94 1.76 2.25
C HIS A 10 21.81 0.80 2.62
N ASN A 11 21.81 -0.40 2.02
CA ASN A 11 20.84 -1.46 2.32
C ASN A 11 21.11 -2.13 3.68
N ARG A 12 20.84 -1.43 4.78
CA ARG A 12 21.09 -1.93 6.14
C ARG A 12 19.88 -1.69 7.03
N VAL A 13 19.58 -2.66 7.89
CA VAL A 13 18.63 -2.54 8.99
C VAL A 13 19.35 -2.73 10.31
N ALA A 14 18.92 -2.04 11.37
CA ALA A 14 19.48 -2.24 12.70
C ALA A 14 19.15 -3.65 13.22
N ALA A 15 20.13 -4.38 13.75
CA ALA A 15 19.92 -5.75 14.25
C ALA A 15 18.81 -5.81 15.33
N ARG A 16 18.71 -4.78 16.19
CA ARG A 16 17.65 -4.67 17.20
C ARG A 16 16.22 -4.64 16.62
N SER A 17 16.04 -4.26 15.35
CA SER A 17 14.72 -4.28 14.71
C SER A 17 14.14 -5.69 14.67
N LEU A 18 14.99 -6.72 14.56
CA LEU A 18 14.60 -8.13 14.61
C LEU A 18 13.86 -8.50 15.90
N LEU A 19 14.24 -7.87 17.02
CA LEU A 19 13.61 -8.10 18.33
C LEU A 19 12.16 -7.61 18.39
N SER A 20 11.77 -6.70 17.48
CA SER A 20 10.45 -6.06 17.48
C SER A 20 9.49 -6.60 16.41
N PHE A 21 9.99 -7.31 15.39
CA PHE A 21 9.17 -7.80 14.27
C PHE A 21 8.07 -8.77 14.69
N SER A 22 8.36 -9.66 15.65
CA SER A 22 7.37 -10.60 16.17
C SER A 22 6.18 -9.90 16.85
N TRP A 23 6.42 -8.72 17.43
CA TRP A 23 5.42 -7.91 18.13
C TRP A 23 4.65 -6.96 17.20
N HIS A 24 5.28 -6.51 16.11
CA HIS A 24 4.65 -5.68 15.09
C HIS A 24 3.81 -6.53 14.12
N ARG A 25 2.58 -6.87 14.54
CA ARG A 25 1.58 -7.58 13.72
C ARG A 25 0.37 -6.68 13.41
N PRO A 26 0.43 -5.80 12.39
CA PRO A 26 -0.64 -4.86 12.05
C PRO A 26 -2.02 -5.52 11.88
N VAL A 27 -2.07 -6.72 11.30
CA VAL A 27 -3.32 -7.49 11.09
C VAL A 27 -4.11 -7.80 12.37
N ARG A 28 -3.46 -7.79 13.55
CA ARG A 28 -4.13 -7.96 14.84
C ARG A 28 -4.91 -6.71 15.25
N ARG A 29 -4.53 -5.54 14.73
CA ARG A 29 -5.14 -4.25 15.02
C ARG A 29 -6.07 -3.75 13.92
N ALA A 30 -6.20 -4.48 12.81
CA ALA A 30 -7.03 -4.10 11.67
C ALA A 30 -8.48 -3.73 12.06
N ALA A 31 -9.09 -4.43 13.01
CA ALA A 31 -10.45 -4.14 13.49
C ALA A 31 -10.60 -2.77 14.20
N PHE A 32 -9.49 -2.17 14.64
CA PHE A 32 -9.48 -0.84 15.24
C PHE A 32 -9.26 0.28 14.21
N VAL A 33 -9.00 -0.04 12.94
CA VAL A 33 -8.85 0.97 11.89
C VAL A 33 -10.22 1.59 11.65
N ARG A 34 -10.41 2.77 12.22
CA ARG A 34 -11.68 3.47 12.11
C ARG A 34 -11.77 4.29 10.85
N VAL A 35 -10.71 4.69 10.16
CA VAL A 35 -10.73 5.52 8.92
C VAL A 35 -10.96 4.68 7.65
N PRO A 36 -11.41 5.27 6.52
CA PRO A 36 -11.41 4.57 5.23
C PRO A 36 -9.99 4.06 4.91
N LEU A 37 -9.90 2.84 4.41
CA LEU A 37 -8.62 2.18 4.11
C LEU A 37 -8.73 1.46 2.76
N LEU A 38 -7.94 1.86 1.78
CA LEU A 38 -7.74 1.10 0.55
C LEU A 38 -6.60 0.09 0.73
N LEU A 39 -6.85 -1.17 0.37
CA LEU A 39 -5.82 -2.20 0.22
C LEU A 39 -5.68 -2.53 -1.27
N VAL A 40 -4.51 -2.21 -1.83
CA VAL A 40 -4.08 -2.68 -3.15
C VAL A 40 -3.31 -3.97 -2.96
N VAL A 41 -3.75 -5.05 -3.61
CA VAL A 41 -3.20 -6.40 -3.42
C VAL A 41 -2.92 -7.04 -4.77
N PRO A 42 -1.64 -7.16 -5.18
CA PRO A 42 -1.28 -7.87 -6.40
C PRO A 42 -1.61 -9.35 -6.29
N GLU A 43 -2.23 -9.93 -7.30
CA GLU A 43 -2.67 -11.32 -7.26
C GLU A 43 -1.52 -12.33 -7.23
N ALA A 44 -0.40 -11.99 -7.87
CA ALA A 44 0.82 -12.81 -7.92
C ALA A 44 1.93 -12.28 -6.99
N ASP A 45 1.58 -11.62 -5.89
CA ASP A 45 2.56 -11.10 -4.93
C ASP A 45 3.34 -12.23 -4.23
N SER A 46 4.65 -12.28 -4.49
CA SER A 46 5.59 -13.24 -3.90
C SER A 46 6.40 -12.68 -2.71
N ILE A 47 6.20 -11.40 -2.37
CA ILE A 47 6.95 -10.68 -1.33
C ILE A 47 6.05 -10.42 -0.11
N ALA A 48 4.88 -9.82 -0.34
CA ALA A 48 3.89 -9.58 0.70
C ALA A 48 2.77 -10.63 0.61
N PRO A 49 2.54 -11.45 1.66
CA PRO A 49 1.56 -12.52 1.59
C PRO A 49 0.12 -12.02 1.35
N VAL A 50 -0.43 -12.34 0.16
CA VAL A 50 -1.83 -12.04 -0.22
C VAL A 50 -2.84 -12.44 0.87
N PRO A 51 -2.77 -13.63 1.50
CA PRO A 51 -3.74 -14.01 2.54
C PRO A 51 -3.73 -13.08 3.76
N ALA A 52 -2.58 -12.48 4.09
CA ALA A 52 -2.48 -11.54 5.19
C ALA A 52 -3.20 -10.22 4.87
N ALA A 53 -3.06 -9.70 3.65
CA ALA A 53 -3.76 -8.51 3.20
C ALA A 53 -5.29 -8.74 3.14
N LEU A 54 -5.74 -9.87 2.61
CA LEU A 54 -7.15 -10.25 2.60
C LEU A 54 -7.74 -10.36 4.03
N LYS A 55 -6.92 -10.80 5.00
CA LYS A 55 -7.32 -10.84 6.41
C LYS A 55 -7.48 -9.44 7.01
N VAL A 56 -6.71 -8.45 6.57
CA VAL A 56 -6.91 -7.05 6.96
C VAL A 56 -8.22 -6.53 6.36
N ALA A 57 -8.44 -6.76 5.06
CA ALA A 57 -9.67 -6.33 4.36
C ALA A 57 -10.94 -6.84 5.05
N ARG A 58 -10.93 -8.11 5.50
CA ARG A 58 -12.06 -8.70 6.24
C ARG A 58 -12.26 -8.15 7.65
N ARG A 59 -11.23 -7.54 8.25
CA ARG A 59 -11.24 -7.11 9.65
C ARG A 59 -11.45 -5.62 9.84
N ALA A 60 -10.92 -4.80 8.94
CA ALA A 60 -11.08 -3.36 9.01
C ALA A 60 -12.49 -2.98 8.51
N PRO A 61 -13.33 -2.32 9.34
CA PRO A 61 -14.74 -2.09 9.01
C PRO A 61 -14.99 -1.22 7.77
N ARG A 62 -14.00 -0.41 7.38
CA ARG A 62 -14.08 0.52 6.24
C ARG A 62 -13.02 0.22 5.19
N ALA A 63 -12.63 -1.06 5.07
CA ALA A 63 -11.67 -1.49 4.08
C ALA A 63 -12.32 -1.58 2.69
N GLU A 64 -11.65 -1.02 1.70
CA GLU A 64 -11.85 -1.29 0.29
C GLU A 64 -10.68 -2.14 -0.20
N LEU A 65 -10.96 -3.18 -0.99
CA LEU A 65 -9.94 -4.08 -1.53
C LEU A 65 -9.93 -3.96 -3.05
N PHE A 66 -8.76 -3.63 -3.60
CA PHE A 66 -8.47 -3.69 -5.02
C PHE A 66 -7.45 -4.79 -5.29
N ARG A 67 -7.81 -5.76 -6.13
CA ARG A 67 -6.90 -6.83 -6.55
C ARG A 67 -6.31 -6.44 -7.90
N SER A 68 -5.01 -6.15 -7.92
CA SER A 68 -4.31 -5.75 -9.14
C SER A 68 -3.71 -6.98 -9.84
N SER A 69 -3.58 -6.91 -11.16
CA SER A 69 -2.80 -7.90 -11.91
C SER A 69 -1.30 -7.79 -11.54
N GLY A 70 -0.53 -8.83 -11.88
CA GLY A 70 0.92 -8.85 -11.69
C GLY A 70 1.39 -9.17 -10.27
N GLY A 71 2.70 -8.99 -10.07
CA GLY A 71 3.41 -9.23 -8.83
C GLY A 71 3.62 -7.97 -7.99
N HIS A 72 4.41 -8.11 -6.92
CA HIS A 72 4.61 -7.08 -5.89
C HIS A 72 4.96 -5.69 -6.44
N TYR A 73 5.77 -5.65 -7.51
CA TYR A 73 6.27 -4.39 -8.07
C TYR A 73 5.47 -3.86 -9.26
N ASP A 74 4.51 -4.63 -9.80
CA ASP A 74 3.74 -4.22 -10.98
C ASP A 74 2.75 -3.07 -10.70
N VAL A 75 2.56 -2.74 -9.42
CA VAL A 75 1.74 -1.60 -8.96
C VAL A 75 2.48 -0.26 -9.03
N TYR A 76 3.81 -0.28 -9.22
CA TYR A 76 4.64 0.92 -9.30
C TYR A 76 4.90 1.33 -10.75
N GLU A 77 5.43 2.55 -10.94
CA GLU A 77 5.79 3.11 -12.25
C GLU A 77 6.58 2.10 -13.11
N GLY A 78 6.11 1.89 -14.34
CA GLY A 78 6.69 0.92 -15.29
C GLY A 78 6.17 -0.52 -15.12
N GLY A 79 5.35 -0.77 -14.10
CA GLY A 79 4.65 -2.04 -13.89
C GLY A 79 3.34 -2.14 -14.67
N ALA A 80 2.91 -3.37 -14.96
CA ALA A 80 1.74 -3.63 -15.81
C ALA A 80 0.40 -3.18 -15.19
N ALA A 81 0.33 -3.02 -13.86
CA ALA A 81 -0.88 -2.61 -13.15
C ALA A 81 -0.86 -1.14 -12.69
N PHE A 82 0.19 -0.39 -13.03
CA PHE A 82 0.43 0.96 -12.53
C PHE A 82 -0.76 1.91 -12.76
N ASP A 83 -1.25 2.00 -14.00
CA ASP A 83 -2.31 2.95 -14.35
C ASP A 83 -3.63 2.64 -13.62
N ASP A 84 -3.95 1.35 -13.48
CA ASP A 84 -5.16 0.89 -12.78
C ASP A 84 -5.08 1.16 -11.27
N VAL A 85 -3.92 0.92 -10.67
CA VAL A 85 -3.67 1.22 -9.27
C VAL A 85 -3.75 2.72 -9.01
N LEU A 86 -3.06 3.53 -9.82
CA LEU A 86 -3.04 4.97 -9.68
C LEU A 86 -4.45 5.57 -9.76
N ARG A 87 -5.23 5.14 -10.76
CA ARG A 87 -6.64 5.53 -10.88
C ARG A 87 -7.44 5.15 -9.64
N THR A 88 -7.28 3.92 -9.17
CA THR A 88 -8.03 3.42 -8.00
C THR A 88 -7.69 4.21 -6.72
N GLU A 89 -6.42 4.52 -6.49
CA GLU A 89 -5.97 5.33 -5.36
C GLU A 89 -6.52 6.75 -5.42
N VAL A 90 -6.48 7.39 -6.59
CA VAL A 90 -7.00 8.75 -6.80
C VAL A 90 -8.51 8.79 -6.60
N GLU A 91 -9.27 7.85 -7.17
CA GLU A 91 -10.71 7.76 -6.98
C GLU A 91 -11.08 7.51 -5.52
N PHE A 92 -10.35 6.64 -4.82
CA PHE A 92 -10.53 6.40 -3.40
C PHE A 92 -10.34 7.69 -2.58
N LEU A 93 -9.28 8.46 -2.86
CA LEU A 93 -9.05 9.74 -2.21
C LEU A 93 -10.16 10.76 -2.51
N HIS A 94 -10.63 10.84 -3.75
CA HIS A 94 -11.76 11.72 -4.10
C HIS A 94 -13.04 11.36 -3.33
N ARG A 95 -13.32 10.07 -3.09
CA ARG A 95 -14.48 9.63 -2.32
C ARG A 95 -14.37 9.95 -0.82
N HIS A 96 -13.17 9.88 -0.26
CA HIS A 96 -12.97 9.90 1.20
C HIS A 96 -12.29 11.16 1.76
N THR A 97 -11.85 12.07 0.90
CA THR A 97 -11.24 13.34 1.31
C THR A 97 -12.06 14.53 0.80
N LYS A 98 -12.17 15.58 1.62
CA LYS A 98 -12.72 16.85 1.15
C LYS A 98 -11.63 17.54 0.34
N SER A 99 -11.80 17.63 -0.97
CA SER A 99 -10.87 18.37 -1.84
C SER A 99 -10.78 19.82 -1.37
N VAL A 100 -9.59 20.25 -0.94
CA VAL A 100 -9.16 21.65 -0.99
C VAL A 100 -8.11 21.75 -2.10
N LEU A 101 -8.40 21.22 -3.29
CA LEU A 101 -7.58 21.51 -4.44
C LEU A 101 -8.00 22.88 -4.96
N LYS A 102 -7.21 23.91 -4.62
CA LYS A 102 -7.28 25.19 -5.34
C LYS A 102 -6.90 24.90 -6.81
N PRO A 103 -7.66 25.39 -7.79
CA PRO A 103 -7.27 25.24 -9.18
C PRO A 103 -5.93 25.93 -9.41
N VAL A 104 -5.02 25.25 -10.10
CA VAL A 104 -3.81 25.86 -10.65
C VAL A 104 -4.30 26.81 -11.74
N GLN A 105 -4.27 28.11 -11.48
CA GLN A 105 -4.46 29.12 -12.52
C GLN A 105 -3.19 29.14 -13.37
N GLY A 106 -3.36 28.88 -14.67
CA GLY A 106 -2.35 29.17 -15.69
C GLY A 106 -2.42 30.62 -16.14
#